data_AF-A0AAW9A144-F1
#
_entry.id   AF-A0AAW9A144-F1
#
_cell.length_a   1.000
_cell.length_b   1.000
_cell.length_c   1.000
_cell.angle_alpha   90.00
_cell.angle_beta   90.00
_cell.angle_gamma   90.00
#
_symmetry.space_group_name_H-M   'P 1'
#
loop_
_entity.id
_entity.type
_entity.pdbx_description
1 polymer ?
#
loop_
_entity_poly.entity_id
_entity_poly.type
_entity_poly.pdbx_seq_one_letter_code
_entity_poly.pdbx_strand_id
1 'polypeptide(L)'
;MIQRTLEEVNLPQSMLQMRYPQKSHDLVMRNRVSFALSDLAISGLLDRPKRGLYLPTSRGQELSKEYGINITRTLIHNEPAYKKYKQEKSNQKKNRQKQENKDLAESQINEWFNQQNEKTQDELLNHLVKMNPYKFENLMVQLLSVMGYKGDEGQALVTQKSNDHGIDGIINQDPLGLQKVYLQVKRYAPDNSVQMPEITAFSGSIKLKHADRGVFITTSTFTSSWSRSKRTLYDI
;
A
#
# COMPACT_ATOMS: atom_id res chain seq x y z
N MET A 1 -5.85 -43.54 19.31
CA MET A 1 -7.31 -43.31 19.50
C MET A 1 -8.11 -43.63 18.25
N ILE A 2 -8.01 -42.84 17.17
CA ILE A 2 -8.84 -43.03 15.94
C ILE A 2 -8.79 -44.47 15.40
N GLN A 3 -7.59 -45.08 15.33
CA GLN A 3 -7.42 -46.46 14.88
C GLN A 3 -8.17 -47.46 15.77
N ARG A 4 -8.05 -47.34 17.10
CA ARG A 4 -8.76 -48.18 18.07
C ARG A 4 -10.28 -48.01 17.98
N THR A 5 -10.75 -46.77 17.80
CA THR A 5 -12.19 -46.50 17.61
C THR A 5 -12.74 -47.17 16.35
N LEU A 6 -11.96 -47.21 15.26
CA LEU A 6 -12.37 -47.90 14.03
C LEU A 6 -12.40 -49.42 14.20
N GLU A 7 -11.48 -49.98 14.98
CA GLU A 7 -11.44 -51.41 15.33
C GLU A 7 -12.63 -51.81 16.21
N GLU A 8 -13.02 -50.98 17.18
CA GLU A 8 -14.17 -51.23 18.07
C GLU A 8 -15.52 -51.20 17.34
N VAL A 9 -15.67 -50.39 16.30
CA VAL A 9 -16.94 -50.27 15.54
C VAL A 9 -17.13 -51.44 14.55
N ASN A 10 -16.11 -52.29 14.36
CA ASN A 10 -16.15 -53.52 13.55
C ASN A 10 -16.76 -53.34 12.14
N LEU A 11 -16.27 -52.33 11.41
CA LEU A 11 -16.75 -52.02 10.06
C LEU A 11 -16.14 -52.96 8.99
N PRO A 12 -16.85 -53.21 7.86
CA PRO A 12 -16.30 -53.98 6.75
C PRO A 12 -15.01 -53.37 6.18
N GLN A 13 -14.08 -54.23 5.75
CA GLN A 13 -12.77 -53.81 5.25
C GLN A 13 -12.84 -52.88 4.02
N SER A 14 -13.84 -53.08 3.16
CA SER A 14 -14.13 -52.22 2.02
C SER A 14 -14.45 -50.77 2.42
N MET A 15 -15.09 -50.58 3.57
CA MET A 15 -15.48 -49.28 4.11
C MET A 15 -14.30 -48.59 4.81
N LEU A 16 -13.43 -49.36 5.48
CA LEU A 16 -12.20 -48.85 6.10
C LEU A 16 -11.18 -48.36 5.07
N GLN A 17 -11.12 -48.98 3.90
CA GLN A 17 -10.21 -48.63 2.81
C GLN A 17 -10.79 -47.58 1.83
N MET A 18 -12.04 -47.14 2.02
CA MET A 18 -12.69 -46.16 1.15
C MET A 18 -11.97 -44.81 1.17
N ARG A 19 -11.73 -44.25 -0.01
CA ARG A 19 -11.00 -42.98 -0.24
C ARG A 19 -11.88 -41.94 -0.93
N TYR A 20 -11.57 -40.66 -0.74
CA TYR A 20 -12.28 -39.58 -1.43
C TYR A 20 -11.91 -39.53 -2.92
N PRO A 21 -12.87 -39.32 -3.84
CA PRO A 21 -12.60 -39.29 -5.29
C PRO A 21 -11.57 -38.25 -5.73
N GLN A 22 -11.55 -37.09 -5.07
CA GLN A 22 -10.69 -35.95 -5.41
C GLN A 22 -9.44 -35.82 -4.51
N LYS A 23 -9.33 -36.62 -3.44
CA LYS A 23 -8.20 -36.61 -2.48
C LYS A 23 -7.83 -38.05 -2.12
N SER A 24 -7.18 -38.72 -3.05
CA SER A 24 -6.94 -40.17 -3.00
C SER A 24 -6.12 -40.64 -1.79
N HIS A 25 -5.35 -39.77 -1.13
CA HIS A 25 -4.53 -40.15 0.03
C HIS A 25 -5.33 -40.28 1.34
N ASP A 26 -6.52 -39.67 1.45
CA ASP A 26 -7.30 -39.63 2.68
C ASP A 26 -8.37 -40.74 2.74
N LEU A 27 -8.39 -41.47 3.86
CA LEU A 27 -9.44 -42.44 4.16
C LEU A 27 -10.70 -41.73 4.67
N VAL A 28 -11.85 -42.06 4.09
CA VAL A 28 -13.14 -41.44 4.41
C VAL A 28 -13.47 -41.62 5.89
N MET A 29 -13.38 -42.85 6.41
CA MET A 29 -13.76 -43.14 7.80
C MET A 29 -12.85 -42.48 8.83
N ARG A 30 -11.53 -42.46 8.58
CA ARG A 30 -10.58 -41.75 9.45
C ARG A 30 -10.92 -40.25 9.54
N ASN A 31 -11.31 -39.66 8.42
CA ASN A 31 -11.70 -38.25 8.37
C ASN A 31 -13.03 -38.01 9.11
N ARG A 32 -14.03 -38.89 8.94
CA ARG A 32 -15.30 -38.82 9.67
C ARG A 32 -15.14 -38.88 11.18
N VAL A 33 -14.30 -39.80 11.69
CA VAL A 33 -13.98 -39.86 13.13
C VAL A 33 -13.28 -38.58 13.58
N SER A 34 -12.36 -38.04 12.78
CA SER A 34 -11.69 -36.78 13.08
C SER A 34 -12.67 -35.60 13.18
N PHE A 35 -13.66 -35.52 12.29
CA PHE A 35 -14.73 -34.53 12.36
C PHE A 35 -15.63 -34.74 13.58
N ALA A 36 -16.00 -35.97 13.91
CA ALA A 36 -16.80 -36.28 15.10
C ALA A 36 -16.08 -35.85 16.38
N LEU A 37 -14.79 -36.19 16.53
CA LEU A 37 -13.97 -35.76 17.67
C LEU A 37 -13.87 -34.23 17.77
N SER A 38 -13.79 -33.55 16.63
CA SER A 38 -13.75 -32.08 16.59
C SER A 38 -15.10 -31.48 17.02
N ASP A 39 -16.21 -32.00 16.50
CA ASP A 39 -17.55 -31.53 16.86
C ASP A 39 -17.82 -31.76 18.36
N LEU A 40 -17.44 -32.93 18.90
CA LEU A 40 -17.56 -33.26 20.33
C LEU A 40 -16.68 -32.39 21.23
N ALA A 41 -15.48 -32.02 20.77
CA ALA A 41 -14.61 -31.12 21.52
C ALA A 41 -15.14 -29.68 21.50
N ILE A 42 -15.60 -29.20 20.34
CA ILE A 42 -16.20 -27.86 20.18
C ILE A 42 -17.48 -27.74 21.02
N SER A 43 -18.29 -28.80 21.10
CA SER A 43 -19.50 -28.82 21.92
C SER A 43 -19.23 -28.98 23.42
N GLY A 44 -17.96 -29.13 23.83
CA GLY A 44 -17.58 -29.27 25.25
C GLY A 44 -17.83 -30.66 25.84
N LEU A 45 -18.08 -31.68 25.02
CA LEU A 45 -18.31 -33.06 25.46
C LEU A 45 -16.99 -33.85 25.61
N LEU A 46 -15.98 -33.44 24.86
CA LEU A 46 -14.60 -33.92 25.02
C LEU A 46 -13.69 -32.75 25.36
N ASP A 47 -12.78 -32.99 26.28
CA ASP A 47 -11.59 -32.16 26.46
C ASP A 47 -10.42 -32.74 25.64
N ARG A 48 -9.55 -31.87 25.16
CA ARG A 48 -8.37 -32.24 24.37
C ARG A 48 -7.10 -31.67 24.99
N PRO A 49 -6.62 -32.24 26.12
CA PRO A 49 -5.48 -31.71 26.85
C PRO A 49 -4.17 -31.80 26.06
N LYS A 50 -4.04 -32.81 25.18
CA LYS A 50 -2.87 -32.99 24.29
C LYS A 50 -3.32 -33.49 22.92
N ARG A 51 -2.49 -33.25 21.90
CA ARG A 51 -2.76 -33.72 20.53
C ARG A 51 -2.93 -35.25 20.53
N GLY A 52 -4.08 -35.72 20.04
CA GLY A 52 -4.38 -37.15 19.94
C GLY A 52 -4.90 -37.81 21.21
N LEU A 53 -5.02 -37.06 22.32
CA LEU A 53 -5.61 -37.49 23.59
C LEU A 53 -6.92 -36.73 23.81
N TYR A 54 -8.02 -37.46 24.01
CA TYR A 54 -9.34 -36.90 24.23
C TYR A 54 -9.92 -37.54 25.50
N LEU A 55 -10.46 -36.71 26.39
CA LEU A 55 -11.04 -37.15 27.66
C LEU A 55 -12.50 -36.70 27.71
N PRO A 56 -13.45 -37.55 28.14
CA PRO A 56 -14.83 -37.13 28.31
C PRO A 56 -14.95 -36.13 29.45
N THR A 57 -15.62 -35.01 29.19
CA THR A 57 -15.97 -34.04 30.24
C THR A 57 -17.12 -34.58 31.10
N SER A 58 -17.42 -33.95 32.24
CA SER A 58 -18.59 -34.32 33.06
C SER A 58 -19.87 -34.36 32.23
N ARG A 59 -20.07 -33.35 31.37
CA ARG A 59 -21.21 -33.28 30.44
C ARG A 59 -21.18 -34.40 29.39
N GLY A 60 -20.01 -34.74 28.86
CA GLY A 60 -19.84 -35.86 27.94
C GLY A 60 -20.20 -37.22 28.57
N GLN A 61 -19.85 -37.42 29.85
CA GLN A 61 -20.20 -38.63 30.59
C GLN A 61 -21.70 -38.72 30.89
N GLU A 62 -22.35 -37.61 31.25
CA GLU A 62 -23.81 -37.53 31.44
C GLU A 62 -24.56 -37.92 30.17
N LEU A 63 -24.24 -37.29 29.04
CA LEU A 63 -24.87 -37.57 27.76
C LEU A 63 -24.65 -39.00 27.27
N SER A 64 -23.47 -39.57 27.55
CA SER A 64 -23.18 -40.97 27.28
C SER A 64 -24.06 -41.91 28.10
N LYS A 65 -24.34 -41.59 29.37
CA LYS A 65 -25.26 -42.37 30.20
C LYS A 65 -26.72 -42.26 29.74
N GLU A 66 -27.13 -41.07 29.29
CA GLU A 66 -28.51 -40.80 28.88
C GLU A 66 -28.85 -41.40 27.50
N TYR A 67 -27.95 -41.26 26.52
CA TYR A 67 -28.22 -41.63 25.13
C TYR A 67 -27.42 -42.84 24.62
N GLY A 68 -26.39 -43.28 25.36
CA GLY A 68 -25.51 -44.38 24.93
C GLY A 68 -24.90 -44.11 23.56
N ILE A 69 -25.14 -45.01 22.61
CA ILE A 69 -24.67 -44.91 21.22
C ILE A 69 -25.48 -43.93 20.35
N ASN A 70 -26.63 -43.45 20.83
CA ASN A 70 -27.56 -42.59 20.07
C ASN A 70 -27.19 -41.10 20.15
N ILE A 71 -25.93 -40.76 20.43
CA ILE A 71 -25.43 -39.39 20.38
C ILE A 71 -25.33 -38.95 18.92
N THR A 72 -26.36 -38.23 18.45
CA THR A 72 -26.43 -37.76 17.08
C THR A 72 -25.71 -36.42 16.88
N ARG A 73 -25.33 -36.14 15.63
CA ARG A 73 -24.78 -34.84 15.21
C ARG A 73 -25.69 -33.68 15.59
N THR A 74 -27.00 -33.85 15.46
CA THR A 74 -28.00 -32.83 15.79
C THR A 74 -27.96 -32.47 17.27
N LEU A 75 -27.81 -33.47 18.15
CA LEU A 75 -27.69 -33.26 19.59
C LEU A 75 -26.40 -32.50 19.93
N ILE A 76 -25.26 -32.92 19.38
CA ILE A 76 -23.97 -32.26 19.55
C ILE A 76 -24.01 -30.80 19.10
N HIS A 77 -24.64 -30.53 17.94
CA HIS A 77 -24.71 -29.18 17.36
C HIS A 77 -25.68 -28.27 18.12
N ASN A 78 -26.56 -28.84 18.94
CA ASN A 78 -27.50 -28.10 19.76
C ASN A 78 -26.92 -27.66 21.11
N GLU A 79 -25.78 -28.22 21.53
CA GLU A 79 -25.08 -27.83 22.75
C GLU A 79 -24.69 -26.34 22.73
N PRO A 80 -24.82 -25.62 23.86
CA PRO A 80 -24.56 -24.18 23.92
C PRO A 80 -23.15 -23.80 23.46
N ALA A 81 -22.14 -24.60 23.81
CA ALA A 81 -20.75 -24.36 23.41
C ALA A 81 -20.57 -24.42 21.89
N TYR A 82 -21.24 -25.37 21.21
CA TYR A 82 -21.19 -25.49 19.77
C TYR A 82 -21.87 -24.31 19.07
N LYS A 83 -23.04 -23.90 19.55
CA LYS A 83 -23.76 -22.73 19.03
C LYS A 83 -22.95 -21.45 19.19
N LYS A 84 -22.33 -21.25 20.35
CA LYS A 84 -21.43 -20.11 20.62
C LYS A 84 -20.24 -20.09 19.67
N TYR A 85 -19.53 -21.21 19.51
CA TYR A 85 -18.42 -21.33 18.56
C TYR A 85 -18.84 -20.99 17.13
N LYS A 86 -20.00 -21.48 16.68
CA LYS A 86 -20.50 -21.23 15.31
C LYS A 86 -20.84 -19.75 15.10
N GLN A 87 -21.42 -19.08 16.11
CA GLN A 87 -21.70 -17.64 16.08
C GLN A 87 -20.41 -16.82 16.04
N GLU A 88 -19.43 -17.13 16.90
CA GLU A 88 -18.13 -16.45 16.93
C GLU A 88 -17.39 -16.58 15.60
N LYS A 89 -17.36 -17.78 15.02
CA LYS A 89 -16.73 -18.04 13.72
C LYS A 89 -17.41 -17.29 12.58
N SER A 90 -18.74 -17.18 12.62
CA SER A 90 -19.51 -16.40 11.65
C SER A 90 -19.18 -14.89 11.75
N ASN A 91 -19.11 -14.36 12.98
CA ASN A 91 -18.78 -12.95 13.21
C ASN A 91 -17.34 -12.62 12.78
N GLN A 92 -16.38 -13.51 13.08
CA GLN A 92 -15.00 -13.36 12.61
C GLN A 92 -14.91 -13.34 11.08
N LYS A 93 -15.66 -14.22 10.39
CA LYS A 93 -15.69 -14.25 8.93
C LYS A 93 -16.26 -12.96 8.33
N LYS A 94 -17.36 -12.44 8.90
CA LYS A 94 -17.97 -11.17 8.48
C LYS A 94 -17.02 -9.99 8.67
N ASN A 95 -16.31 -9.93 9.81
CA ASN A 95 -15.35 -8.85 10.06
C ASN A 95 -14.17 -8.89 9.09
N ARG A 96 -13.61 -10.08 8.81
CA ARG A 96 -12.52 -10.22 7.82
C ARG A 96 -12.95 -9.78 6.42
N GLN A 97 -14.12 -10.22 5.95
CA GLN A 97 -14.63 -9.79 4.64
C GLN A 97 -14.90 -8.29 4.57
N LYS A 98 -15.40 -7.69 5.65
CA LYS A 98 -15.64 -6.25 5.72
C LYS A 98 -14.34 -5.45 5.67
N GLN A 99 -13.29 -5.96 6.33
CA GLN A 99 -11.97 -5.34 6.32
C GLN A 99 -11.29 -5.50 4.94
N GLU A 100 -11.28 -6.70 4.36
CA GLU A 100 -10.76 -6.94 3.01
C GLU A 100 -11.45 -6.07 1.95
N ASN A 101 -12.78 -5.93 2.01
CA ASN A 101 -13.51 -5.06 1.09
C ASN A 101 -13.18 -3.58 1.28
N LYS A 102 -12.91 -3.15 2.51
CA LYS A 102 -12.52 -1.77 2.80
C LYS A 102 -11.13 -1.48 2.26
N ASP A 103 -10.18 -2.38 2.51
CA ASP A 103 -8.80 -2.25 2.04
C ASP A 103 -8.74 -2.26 0.48
N LEU A 104 -9.55 -3.11 -0.16
CA LEU A 104 -9.68 -3.13 -1.62
C LEU A 104 -10.26 -1.82 -2.16
N ALA A 105 -11.29 -1.27 -1.52
CA ALA A 105 -11.89 0.00 -1.93
C ALA A 105 -10.92 1.18 -1.77
N GLU A 106 -10.16 1.23 -0.67
CA GLU A 106 -9.14 2.27 -0.46
C GLU A 106 -8.01 2.17 -1.50
N SER A 107 -7.54 0.96 -1.84
CA SER A 107 -6.55 0.77 -2.91
C SER A 107 -7.09 1.25 -4.26
N GLN A 108 -8.33 0.88 -4.61
CA GLN A 108 -8.95 1.30 -5.87
C GLN A 108 -9.13 2.81 -5.97
N ILE A 109 -9.53 3.48 -4.87
CA ILE A 109 -9.65 4.94 -4.84
C ILE A 109 -8.28 5.60 -5.01
N ASN A 110 -7.25 5.12 -4.31
CA ASN A 110 -5.91 5.66 -4.41
C ASN A 110 -5.30 5.44 -5.80
N GLU A 111 -5.46 4.26 -6.37
CA GLU A 111 -5.02 3.96 -7.74
C GLU A 111 -5.71 4.88 -8.76
N TRP A 112 -7.03 5.04 -8.66
CA TRP A 112 -7.77 5.94 -9.54
C TRP A 112 -7.31 7.40 -9.36
N PHE A 113 -7.12 7.87 -8.13
CA PHE A 113 -6.66 9.22 -7.84
C PHE A 113 -5.25 9.46 -8.41
N ASN A 114 -4.33 8.50 -8.21
CA ASN A 114 -2.97 8.57 -8.75
C ASN A 114 -3.00 8.61 -10.28
N GLN A 115 -3.81 7.78 -10.93
CA GLN A 115 -3.98 7.80 -12.39
C GLN A 115 -4.53 9.14 -12.89
N GLN A 116 -5.53 9.72 -12.21
CA GLN A 116 -6.03 11.04 -12.57
C GLN A 116 -4.98 12.12 -12.37
N ASN A 117 -4.19 12.03 -11.31
CA ASN A 117 -3.13 12.98 -11.02
C ASN A 117 -1.99 12.88 -12.05
N GLU A 118 -1.53 11.68 -12.38
CA GLU A 118 -0.54 11.44 -13.45
C GLU A 118 -1.03 11.99 -14.79
N LYS A 119 -2.27 11.67 -15.17
CA LYS A 119 -2.86 12.20 -16.40
C LYS A 119 -2.92 13.73 -16.40
N THR A 120 -3.30 14.34 -15.28
CA THR A 120 -3.34 15.80 -15.14
C THR A 120 -1.94 16.41 -15.22
N GLN A 121 -0.94 15.78 -14.59
CA GLN A 121 0.46 16.20 -14.69
C GLN A 121 0.96 16.16 -16.13
N ASP A 122 0.69 15.07 -16.85
CA ASP A 122 1.07 14.91 -18.25
C ASP A 122 0.39 15.95 -19.15
N GLU A 123 -0.90 16.21 -18.95
CA GLU A 123 -1.63 17.24 -19.68
C GLU A 123 -1.04 18.64 -19.42
N LEU A 124 -0.80 18.99 -18.16
CA LEU A 124 -0.18 20.26 -17.78
C LEU A 124 1.22 20.41 -18.37
N LEU A 125 2.07 19.37 -18.25
CA LEU A 125 3.42 19.39 -18.78
C LEU A 125 3.42 19.58 -20.30
N ASN A 126 2.53 18.91 -21.01
CA ASN A 126 2.36 19.07 -22.46
C ASN A 126 1.95 20.51 -22.84
N HIS A 127 1.09 21.14 -22.05
CA HIS A 127 0.73 22.55 -22.23
C HIS A 127 1.94 23.48 -22.01
N LEU A 128 2.72 23.25 -20.94
CA LEU A 128 3.92 24.03 -20.64
C LEU A 128 4.99 23.89 -21.73
N VAL A 129 5.21 22.67 -22.23
CA VAL A 129 6.17 22.40 -23.32
C VAL A 129 5.74 23.05 -24.62
N LYS A 130 4.44 23.21 -24.91
CA LYS A 130 3.97 23.88 -26.14
C LYS A 130 3.89 25.40 -26.03
N MET A 131 4.04 25.95 -24.82
CA MET A 131 3.95 27.38 -24.57
C MET A 131 5.17 28.14 -25.13
N ASN A 132 4.95 29.42 -25.44
CA ASN A 132 6.03 30.33 -25.82
C ASN A 132 7.11 30.38 -24.70
N PRO A 133 8.41 30.27 -25.01
CA PRO A 133 9.50 30.28 -24.01
C PRO A 133 9.43 31.45 -23.02
N TYR A 134 9.22 32.67 -23.52
CA TYR A 134 9.14 33.85 -22.66
C TYR A 134 7.92 33.82 -21.76
N LYS A 135 6.78 33.30 -22.25
CA LYS A 135 5.60 33.11 -21.39
C LYS A 135 5.85 32.06 -20.31
N PHE A 136 6.66 31.04 -20.61
CA PHE A 136 7.06 30.03 -19.63
C PHE A 136 7.94 30.60 -18.52
N GLU A 137 8.97 31.39 -18.87
CA GLU A 137 9.81 32.09 -17.90
C GLU A 137 8.97 32.98 -16.98
N ASN A 138 8.10 33.81 -17.55
CA ASN A 138 7.18 34.66 -16.80
C ASN A 138 6.27 33.84 -15.86
N LEU A 139 5.71 32.73 -16.36
CA LEU A 139 4.84 31.85 -15.58
C LEU A 139 5.59 31.26 -14.38
N MET A 140 6.83 30.79 -14.56
CA MET A 140 7.62 30.21 -13.47
C MET A 140 7.97 31.24 -12.39
N VAL A 141 8.33 32.47 -12.78
CA VAL A 141 8.58 33.56 -11.83
C VAL A 141 7.29 33.93 -11.06
N GLN A 142 6.15 34.01 -11.75
CA GLN A 142 4.86 34.26 -11.12
C GLN A 142 4.43 33.13 -10.18
N LEU A 143 4.64 31.87 -10.59
CA LEU A 143 4.34 30.71 -9.78
C LEU A 143 5.10 30.76 -8.45
N LEU A 144 6.42 30.97 -8.51
CA LEU A 144 7.23 31.07 -7.29
C LEU A 144 6.84 32.29 -6.43
N SER A 145 6.46 33.40 -7.05
CA SER A 145 5.93 34.56 -6.34
C SER A 145 4.64 34.21 -5.58
N VAL A 146 3.68 33.56 -6.23
CA VAL A 146 2.38 33.17 -5.64
C VAL A 146 2.54 32.08 -4.59
N MET A 147 3.51 31.17 -4.74
CA MET A 147 3.89 30.19 -3.72
C MET A 147 4.57 30.82 -2.50
N GLY A 148 4.83 32.14 -2.51
CA GLY A 148 5.36 32.89 -1.37
C GLY A 148 6.88 32.95 -1.30
N TYR A 149 7.63 32.49 -2.31
CA TYR A 149 9.10 32.48 -2.27
C TYR A 149 9.73 33.87 -2.23
N LYS A 150 8.99 34.92 -2.60
CA LYS A 150 9.44 36.32 -2.47
C LYS A 150 9.21 36.92 -1.07
N GLY A 151 8.44 36.26 -0.20
CA GLY A 151 8.00 36.86 1.07
C GLY A 151 6.99 38.00 0.91
N ASP A 152 6.58 38.59 2.02
CA ASP A 152 5.50 39.58 2.04
C ASP A 152 5.88 40.87 1.29
N GLU A 153 7.09 41.38 1.54
CA GLU A 153 7.56 42.66 1.00
C GLU A 153 8.61 42.52 -0.12
N GLY A 154 8.97 41.28 -0.49
CA GLY A 154 9.91 41.06 -1.59
C GLY A 154 9.27 41.19 -2.97
N GLN A 155 10.10 41.05 -4.00
CA GLN A 155 9.72 41.26 -5.41
C GLN A 155 10.20 40.10 -6.29
N ALA A 156 9.42 39.78 -7.30
CA ALA A 156 9.75 38.79 -8.31
C ALA A 156 9.85 39.49 -9.67
N LEU A 157 10.99 39.35 -10.33
CA LEU A 157 11.34 40.07 -11.56
C LEU A 157 11.76 39.08 -12.63
N VAL A 158 11.28 39.31 -13.85
CA VAL A 158 11.73 38.59 -15.06
C VAL A 158 12.81 39.43 -15.72
N THR A 159 13.91 38.81 -16.13
CA THR A 159 15.07 39.50 -16.71
C THR A 159 14.86 39.85 -18.19
N GLN A 160 15.74 40.70 -18.73
CA GLN A 160 15.68 41.09 -20.13
C GLN A 160 16.40 40.07 -21.03
N LYS A 161 15.87 39.92 -22.24
CA LYS A 161 16.21 38.94 -23.29
C LYS A 161 17.70 38.85 -23.73
N SER A 162 18.59 39.75 -23.33
CA SER A 162 19.97 39.78 -23.83
C SER A 162 20.97 40.11 -22.72
N ASN A 163 22.15 39.46 -22.77
CA ASN A 163 23.29 39.65 -21.85
C ASN A 163 23.03 39.34 -20.37
N ASP A 164 22.03 38.51 -20.06
CA ASP A 164 21.70 38.10 -18.69
C ASP A 164 22.54 36.93 -18.15
N HIS A 165 23.45 36.38 -18.96
CA HIS A 165 24.29 35.22 -18.62
C HIS A 165 23.46 33.96 -18.26
N GLY A 166 22.26 33.82 -18.83
CA GLY A 166 21.37 32.68 -18.62
C GLY A 166 20.53 32.76 -17.34
N ILE A 167 20.32 33.97 -16.82
CA ILE A 167 19.42 34.23 -15.70
C ILE A 167 18.08 34.68 -16.28
N ASP A 168 17.02 33.91 -16.04
CA ASP A 168 15.68 34.16 -16.59
C ASP A 168 14.73 34.84 -15.59
N GLY A 169 15.10 34.86 -14.29
CA GLY A 169 14.33 35.53 -13.25
C GLY A 169 15.10 35.79 -11.97
N ILE A 170 14.57 36.68 -11.14
CA ILE A 170 15.13 37.06 -9.84
C ILE A 170 14.00 37.15 -8.83
N ILE A 171 14.14 36.42 -7.72
CA ILE A 171 13.29 36.57 -6.55
C ILE A 171 14.10 37.28 -5.47
N ASN A 172 13.70 38.50 -5.11
CA ASN A 172 14.23 39.21 -3.96
C ASN A 172 13.32 38.90 -2.77
N GLN A 173 13.88 38.35 -1.70
CA GLN A 173 13.14 37.94 -0.51
C GLN A 173 12.98 39.06 0.52
N ASP A 174 13.64 40.19 0.29
CA ASP A 174 13.60 41.38 1.13
C ASP A 174 13.44 42.66 0.29
N PRO A 175 12.95 43.76 0.88
CA PRO A 175 12.76 45.04 0.17
C PRO A 175 14.06 45.69 -0.32
N LEU A 176 15.17 45.48 0.40
CA LEU A 176 16.47 46.07 0.07
C LEU A 176 17.18 45.30 -1.06
N GLY A 177 16.70 44.11 -1.39
CA GLY A 177 17.26 43.24 -2.42
C GLY A 177 18.60 42.63 -2.03
N LEU A 178 18.86 42.41 -0.75
CA LEU A 178 20.09 41.79 -0.27
C LEU A 178 20.04 40.26 -0.38
N GLN A 179 18.86 39.67 -0.30
CA GLN A 179 18.59 38.24 -0.36
C GLN A 179 17.95 37.88 -1.70
N LYS A 180 18.80 37.66 -2.70
CA LYS A 180 18.36 37.28 -4.05
C LYS A 180 18.43 35.78 -4.27
N VAL A 181 17.43 35.25 -4.96
CA VAL A 181 17.43 33.90 -5.55
C VAL A 181 17.32 34.08 -7.05
N TYR A 182 18.36 33.65 -7.76
CA TYR A 182 18.38 33.70 -9.23
C TYR A 182 17.72 32.46 -9.82
N LEU A 183 16.98 32.65 -10.89
CA LEU A 183 16.23 31.59 -11.56
C LEU A 183 16.79 31.39 -12.96
N GLN A 184 16.96 30.13 -13.35
CA GLN A 184 17.12 29.73 -14.74
C GLN A 184 16.03 28.73 -15.09
N VAL A 185 15.37 28.94 -16.22
CA VAL A 185 14.18 28.24 -16.65
C VAL A 185 14.39 27.69 -18.06
N LYS A 186 14.38 26.37 -18.22
CA LYS A 186 14.54 25.70 -19.52
C LYS A 186 13.30 24.91 -19.89
N ARG A 187 12.65 25.33 -20.98
CA ARG A 187 11.56 24.55 -21.60
C ARG A 187 12.15 23.52 -22.56
N TYR A 188 12.46 22.33 -22.07
CA TYR A 188 12.97 21.22 -22.87
C TYR A 188 11.90 20.17 -23.15
N ALA A 189 12.03 19.51 -24.30
CA ALA A 189 11.24 18.32 -24.61
C ALA A 189 11.61 17.18 -23.63
N PRO A 190 10.69 16.24 -23.36
CA PRO A 190 10.91 15.18 -22.37
C PRO A 190 12.14 14.30 -22.63
N ASP A 191 12.55 14.16 -23.89
CA ASP A 191 13.71 13.41 -24.35
C ASP A 191 15.03 14.20 -24.30
N ASN A 192 14.97 15.50 -24.01
CA ASN A 192 16.13 16.37 -23.89
C ASN A 192 16.43 16.69 -22.42
N SER A 193 17.27 15.86 -21.79
CA SER A 193 17.68 16.06 -20.40
C SER A 193 18.72 17.18 -20.25
N VAL A 194 18.64 17.92 -19.16
CA VAL A 194 19.60 18.96 -18.78
C VAL A 194 20.95 18.33 -18.40
N GLN A 195 22.03 18.91 -18.93
CA GLN A 195 23.39 18.41 -18.76
C GLN A 195 24.18 19.18 -17.68
N MET A 196 25.19 18.54 -17.07
CA MET A 196 26.07 19.18 -16.07
C MET A 196 26.72 20.49 -16.50
N PRO A 197 27.17 20.67 -17.76
CA PRO A 197 27.74 21.94 -18.18
C PRO A 197 26.77 23.12 -18.03
N GLU A 198 25.46 22.92 -18.28
CA GLU A 198 24.46 23.97 -18.14
C GLU A 198 24.31 24.41 -16.68
N ILE A 199 24.27 23.44 -15.76
CA ILE A 199 24.17 23.72 -14.32
C ILE A 199 25.44 24.39 -13.79
N THR A 200 26.60 23.99 -14.31
CA THR A 200 27.89 24.58 -13.95
C THR A 200 27.98 26.02 -14.46
N ALA A 201 27.52 26.27 -15.68
CA ALA A 201 27.43 27.61 -16.24
C ALA A 201 26.50 28.50 -15.40
N PHE A 202 25.33 28.00 -15.00
CA PHE A 202 24.41 28.73 -14.13
C PHE A 202 25.03 29.07 -12.78
N SER A 203 25.70 28.11 -12.13
CA SER A 203 26.41 28.33 -10.88
C SER A 203 27.50 29.39 -11.03
N GLY A 204 28.20 29.42 -12.16
CA GLY A 204 29.15 30.47 -12.52
C GLY A 204 28.49 31.85 -12.59
N SER A 205 27.35 31.96 -13.28
CA SER A 205 26.57 33.20 -13.39
C SER A 205 26.10 33.72 -12.03
N ILE A 206 25.66 32.84 -11.13
CA ILE A 206 25.26 33.20 -9.76
C ILE A 206 26.44 33.80 -8.98
N LYS A 207 27.62 33.16 -9.06
CA LYS A 207 28.84 33.64 -8.38
C LYS A 207 29.29 35.01 -8.89
N LEU A 208 29.21 35.24 -10.20
CA LEU A 208 29.50 36.54 -10.82
C LEU A 208 28.55 37.65 -10.34
N LYS A 209 27.33 37.30 -9.92
CA LYS A 209 26.34 38.23 -9.37
C LYS A 209 26.37 38.34 -7.84
N HIS A 210 27.38 37.74 -7.19
CA HIS A 210 27.55 37.73 -5.74
C HIS A 210 26.31 37.24 -4.97
N ALA A 211 25.60 36.25 -5.52
CA ALA A 211 24.52 35.59 -4.80
C ALA A 211 24.90 34.20 -4.32
N ASP A 212 24.21 33.77 -3.27
CA ASP A 212 24.46 32.49 -2.62
C ASP A 212 23.48 31.39 -3.08
N ARG A 213 22.39 31.76 -3.76
CA ARG A 213 21.28 30.85 -4.08
C ARG A 213 20.76 31.03 -5.50
N GLY A 214 20.40 29.89 -6.11
CA GLY A 214 19.64 29.88 -7.36
C GLY A 214 18.87 28.59 -7.55
N VAL A 215 17.84 28.65 -8.41
CA VAL A 215 16.95 27.55 -8.75
C VAL A 215 16.97 27.35 -10.26
N PHE A 216 17.17 26.10 -10.67
CA PHE A 216 17.10 25.70 -12.07
C PHE A 216 15.81 24.91 -12.29
N ILE A 217 14.96 25.37 -13.21
CA ILE A 217 13.64 24.81 -13.48
C ILE A 217 13.63 24.28 -14.91
N THR A 218 13.11 23.08 -15.12
CA THR A 218 12.94 22.51 -16.46
C THR A 218 11.66 21.70 -16.59
N THR A 219 11.13 21.62 -17.81
CA THR A 219 10.03 20.69 -18.17
C THR A 219 10.53 19.29 -18.51
N SER A 220 11.83 19.04 -18.39
CA SER A 220 12.46 17.75 -18.65
C SER A 220 13.19 17.24 -17.41
N THR A 221 14.01 16.22 -17.58
CA THR A 221 14.79 15.58 -16.52
C THR A 221 16.22 16.11 -16.47
N PHE A 222 16.90 15.87 -15.35
CA PHE A 222 18.36 16.05 -15.25
C PHE A 222 19.05 14.71 -15.45
N THR A 223 20.24 14.73 -16.05
CA THR A 223 21.04 13.51 -16.22
C THR A 223 21.48 12.90 -14.88
N SER A 224 21.72 11.59 -14.86
CA SER A 224 22.11 10.84 -13.65
C SER A 224 23.44 11.29 -13.01
N SER A 225 24.31 11.98 -13.78
CA SER A 225 25.49 12.64 -13.24
C SER A 225 25.14 13.79 -12.28
N TRP A 226 23.96 14.40 -12.42
CA TRP A 226 23.42 15.38 -11.47
C TRP A 226 23.06 14.75 -10.14
N SER A 227 22.32 13.64 -10.18
CA SER A 227 21.70 13.06 -8.98
C SER A 227 22.72 12.60 -7.94
N ARG A 228 23.93 12.24 -8.38
CA ARG A 228 25.07 11.92 -7.50
C ARG A 228 25.70 13.14 -6.81
N SER A 229 25.50 14.34 -7.35
CA SER A 229 26.06 15.60 -6.83
C SER A 229 25.11 16.37 -5.89
N LYS A 230 23.90 15.83 -5.60
CA LYS A 230 22.78 16.42 -4.83
C LYS A 230 23.05 16.80 -3.36
N ARG A 231 24.30 16.89 -2.87
CA ARG A 231 24.56 17.14 -1.44
C ARG A 231 24.17 18.54 -0.92
N THR A 232 23.67 19.45 -1.75
CA THR A 232 23.36 20.83 -1.31
C THR A 232 22.13 21.47 -1.97
N LEU A 233 21.30 20.73 -2.71
CA LEU A 233 20.17 21.30 -3.46
C LEU A 233 18.93 20.43 -3.30
N TYR A 234 17.84 21.03 -2.81
CA TYR A 234 16.55 20.39 -2.60
C TYR A 234 15.75 20.36 -3.91
N ASP A 235 15.15 19.22 -4.22
CA ASP A 235 14.06 19.14 -5.20
C ASP A 235 12.77 19.58 -4.48
N ILE A 236 12.04 20.53 -5.08
CA ILE A 236 10.66 20.90 -4.69
C ILE A 236 9.72 20.29 -5.72
#